data_AF-A0A345E946-F1
#
_entry.id   AF-A0A345E946-F1
#
_cell.length_a   1.000
_cell.length_b   1.000
_cell.length_c   1.000
_cell.angle_alpha   90.00
_cell.angle_beta   90.00
_cell.angle_gamma   90.00
#
_symmetry.space_group_name_H-M   'P 1'
#
loop_
_entity.id
_entity.type
_entity.pdbx_description
1 polymer ?
#
loop_
_entity_poly.entity_id
_entity_poly.type
_entity_poly.pdbx_seq_one_letter_code
_entity_poly.pdbx_strand_id
1 'polypeptide(L)'
;MIGSWTTDRWARRRFEAELISFRAEFKTAASEVESDTTPEWVRRGRSLLGRASIALDEGDIERGWAYLHAAKRLKLQSTDTNAIEGEANELVEEAKGSGLGWRARAVQRRLTTDDGSIRNTIEIPDLQSATELLHKGYEDVHLKRRHLQTQINYLAIGGLAVVLLMIIVSIFSIGVAGLPSPFADVTAAAAGDAVDGGGAGNVTATPTATPSPTSTPQSGPTGNATANATPSPTPTGSPPATSTPSQNETASGPPGDDSGSSQRAPAGFLLYIVLFGMLGAVLFGIRSIKNRSTSTTTPQYLSGRQAALIRMIVGAISALAVFFFVLSGFLDISVGVDDSSGPLYITLAFVAGYSERLVHDTVEFVSSTAVPETSENGGA
;
A
#
# COMPACT_ATOMS: atom_id res chain seq x y z
N MET A 1 -0.93 18.97 -7.90
CA MET A 1 -1.87 19.99 -7.39
C MET A 1 -3.31 19.86 -7.91
N ILE A 2 -3.59 19.09 -8.97
CA ILE A 2 -4.95 19.04 -9.58
C ILE A 2 -5.96 18.20 -8.76
N GLY A 3 -5.51 17.28 -7.91
CA GLY A 3 -6.39 16.38 -7.16
C GLY A 3 -7.12 16.99 -5.94
N SER A 4 -6.49 17.91 -5.19
CA SER A 4 -7.04 18.44 -3.93
C SER A 4 -8.33 19.26 -4.13
N TRP A 5 -8.46 19.91 -5.28
CA TRP A 5 -9.62 20.74 -5.63
C TRP A 5 -10.93 19.96 -5.75
N THR A 6 -10.87 18.64 -5.99
CA THR A 6 -12.08 17.82 -6.14
C THR A 6 -12.58 17.27 -4.80
N THR A 7 -11.66 16.78 -3.96
CA THR A 7 -11.99 16.26 -2.63
C THR A 7 -12.52 17.34 -1.71
N ASP A 8 -11.93 18.53 -1.75
CA ASP A 8 -12.35 19.65 -0.89
C ASP A 8 -13.75 20.15 -1.25
N ARG A 9 -14.11 20.14 -2.54
CA ARG A 9 -15.46 20.54 -2.98
C ARG A 9 -16.55 19.60 -2.49
N TRP A 10 -16.32 18.29 -2.52
CA TRP A 10 -17.30 17.32 -2.01
C TRP A 10 -17.43 17.39 -0.49
N ALA A 11 -16.30 17.47 0.23
CA ALA A 11 -16.30 17.62 1.69
C ALA A 11 -17.02 18.91 2.12
N ARG A 12 -16.77 20.02 1.42
CA ARG A 12 -17.45 21.29 1.63
C ARG A 12 -18.96 21.18 1.44
N ARG A 13 -19.42 20.62 0.32
CA ARG A 13 -20.87 20.45 0.04
C ARG A 13 -21.56 19.56 1.06
N ARG A 14 -20.92 18.47 1.46
CA ARG A 14 -21.45 17.58 2.50
C ARG A 14 -21.58 18.30 3.84
N PHE A 15 -20.53 19.01 4.24
CA PHE A 15 -20.55 19.78 5.48
C PHE A 15 -21.60 20.89 5.45
N GLU A 16 -21.71 21.61 4.34
CA GLU A 16 -22.71 22.67 4.15
C GLU A 16 -24.14 22.12 4.26
N ALA A 17 -24.44 21.01 3.58
CA ALA A 17 -25.74 20.34 3.67
C ALA A 17 -26.07 19.91 5.11
N GLU A 18 -25.11 19.31 5.80
CA GLU A 18 -25.26 18.88 7.20
C GLU A 18 -25.49 20.08 8.14
N LEU A 19 -24.72 21.15 7.96
CA LEU A 19 -24.82 22.36 8.76
C LEU A 19 -26.19 23.03 8.58
N ILE A 20 -26.72 23.06 7.35
CA ILE A 20 -28.05 23.60 7.05
C ILE A 20 -29.14 22.75 7.70
N SER A 21 -29.09 21.43 7.51
CA SER A 21 -30.06 20.49 8.11
C SER A 21 -30.08 20.63 9.63
N PHE A 22 -28.91 20.56 10.25
CA PHE A 22 -28.80 20.60 11.70
C PHE A 22 -29.18 21.97 12.30
N ARG A 23 -28.92 23.08 11.59
CA ARG A 23 -29.40 24.40 12.03
C ARG A 23 -30.92 24.47 12.10
N ALA A 24 -31.63 23.86 11.15
CA ALA A 24 -33.08 23.81 11.16
C ALA A 24 -33.59 22.99 12.36
N GLU A 25 -33.05 21.79 12.57
CA GLU A 25 -33.39 20.95 13.72
C GLU A 25 -33.09 21.62 15.06
N PHE A 26 -31.91 22.24 15.20
CA PHE A 26 -31.51 22.93 16.42
C PHE A 26 -32.43 24.12 16.70
N LYS A 27 -32.91 24.82 15.66
CA LYS A 27 -33.88 25.91 15.81
C LYS A 27 -35.21 25.38 16.35
N THR A 28 -35.70 24.26 15.84
CA THR A 28 -36.93 23.61 16.34
C THR A 28 -36.80 23.21 17.81
N ALA A 29 -35.74 22.48 18.16
CA ALA A 29 -35.48 22.08 19.54
C ALA A 29 -35.32 23.29 20.48
N ALA A 30 -34.70 24.38 20.02
CA ALA A 30 -34.56 25.61 20.80
C ALA A 30 -35.88 26.38 20.97
N SER A 31 -36.87 26.20 20.10
CA SER A 31 -38.20 26.83 20.23
C SER A 31 -39.17 26.07 21.13
N GLU A 32 -38.95 24.76 21.33
CA GLU A 32 -39.78 23.93 22.21
C GLU A 32 -39.52 24.23 23.70
N VAL A 33 -38.34 24.76 24.05
CA VAL A 33 -38.04 25.16 25.43
C VAL A 33 -38.68 26.52 25.72
N GLU A 34 -39.95 26.49 26.08
CA GLU A 34 -40.72 27.64 26.54
C GLU A 34 -40.19 28.13 27.89
N SER A 35 -39.36 29.18 27.86
CA SER A 35 -38.83 29.81 29.07
C SER A 35 -38.56 31.29 28.85
N ASP A 36 -38.80 32.11 29.88
CA ASP A 36 -38.54 33.55 29.85
C ASP A 36 -37.05 33.89 29.67
N THR A 37 -36.16 32.93 29.93
CA THR A 37 -34.70 33.09 29.83
C THR A 37 -34.14 32.05 28.87
N THR A 38 -33.46 32.49 27.81
CA THR A 38 -32.82 31.58 26.84
C THR A 38 -31.85 30.63 27.56
N PRO A 39 -32.04 29.30 27.48
CA PRO A 39 -31.14 28.33 28.12
C PRO A 39 -29.69 28.49 27.65
N GLU A 40 -28.73 28.19 28.53
CA GLU A 40 -27.31 28.33 28.24
C GLU A 40 -26.89 27.49 27.01
N TRP A 41 -27.41 26.27 26.91
CA TRP A 41 -27.12 25.35 25.82
C TRP A 41 -27.59 25.89 24.46
N VAL A 42 -28.73 26.60 24.42
CA VAL A 42 -29.23 27.26 23.20
C VAL A 42 -28.25 28.34 22.76
N ARG A 43 -27.82 29.20 23.69
CA ARG A 43 -26.86 30.28 23.42
C ARG A 43 -25.53 29.71 22.93
N ARG A 44 -25.00 28.69 23.60
CA ARG A 44 -23.73 28.05 23.25
C ARG A 44 -23.81 27.31 21.92
N GLY A 45 -24.91 26.59 21.66
CA GLY A 45 -25.14 25.91 20.39
C GLY A 45 -25.22 26.88 19.21
N ARG A 46 -25.95 28.00 19.34
CA ARG A 46 -25.97 29.07 18.32
C ARG A 46 -24.56 29.63 18.05
N SER A 47 -23.77 29.86 19.10
CA SER A 47 -22.38 30.32 18.94
C SER A 47 -21.52 29.30 18.17
N LEU A 48 -21.62 28.01 18.51
CA LEU A 48 -20.89 26.95 17.81
C LEU A 48 -21.31 26.83 16.35
N LEU A 49 -22.61 26.91 16.04
CA LEU A 49 -23.12 26.89 14.66
C LEU A 49 -22.72 28.14 13.87
N GLY A 50 -22.51 29.28 14.54
CA GLY A 50 -21.90 30.48 13.95
C GLY A 50 -20.43 30.22 13.59
N ARG A 51 -19.64 29.69 14.53
CA ARG A 51 -18.23 29.35 14.30
C ARG A 51 -18.03 28.27 13.24
N ALA A 52 -18.93 27.28 13.18
CA ALA A 52 -18.95 26.25 12.14
C ALA A 52 -19.09 26.85 10.73
N SER A 53 -19.92 27.89 10.59
CA SER A 53 -20.12 28.63 9.34
C SER A 53 -18.91 29.49 8.98
N ILE A 54 -18.34 30.19 9.94
CA ILE A 54 -17.12 30.99 9.72
C ILE A 54 -15.99 30.06 9.24
N ALA A 55 -15.82 28.90 9.86
CA ALA A 55 -14.84 27.91 9.44
C ALA A 55 -15.09 27.37 8.01
N LEU A 56 -16.36 27.22 7.61
CA LEU A 56 -16.74 26.87 6.23
C LEU A 56 -16.32 27.93 5.22
N ASP A 57 -16.55 29.19 5.56
CA ASP A 57 -16.22 30.34 4.70
C ASP A 57 -14.70 30.51 4.57
N GLU A 58 -13.95 30.25 5.65
CA GLU A 58 -12.48 30.21 5.68
C GLU A 58 -11.89 28.98 4.95
N GLY A 59 -12.71 27.97 4.63
CA GLY A 59 -12.27 26.70 4.05
C GLY A 59 -11.64 25.71 5.04
N ASP A 60 -11.72 25.99 6.35
CA ASP A 60 -11.29 25.08 7.42
C ASP A 60 -12.41 24.10 7.78
N ILE A 61 -12.67 23.16 6.87
CA ILE A 61 -13.77 22.18 6.96
C ILE A 61 -13.65 21.30 8.22
N GLU A 62 -12.42 20.95 8.63
CA GLU A 62 -12.18 20.09 9.80
C GLU A 62 -12.61 20.78 11.10
N ARG A 63 -12.21 22.06 11.25
CA ARG A 63 -12.65 22.87 12.39
C ARG A 63 -14.16 23.11 12.35
N GLY A 64 -14.73 23.26 11.15
CA GLY A 64 -16.18 23.31 10.95
C GLY A 64 -16.90 22.07 11.50
N TRP A 65 -16.46 20.87 11.14
CA TRP A 65 -17.00 19.60 11.66
C TRP A 65 -16.89 19.50 13.17
N ALA A 66 -15.75 19.87 13.75
CA ALA A 66 -15.56 19.86 15.21
C ALA A 66 -16.58 20.76 15.93
N TYR A 67 -16.84 21.97 15.42
CA TYR A 67 -17.86 22.86 15.97
C TYR A 67 -19.28 22.33 15.80
N LEU A 68 -19.59 21.74 14.64
CA LEU A 68 -20.89 21.12 14.38
C LEU A 68 -21.14 19.94 15.31
N HIS A 69 -20.17 19.03 15.47
CA HIS A 69 -20.23 17.92 16.41
C HIS A 69 -20.40 18.37 17.86
N ALA A 70 -19.75 19.47 18.25
CA ALA A 70 -19.93 20.06 19.58
C ALA A 70 -21.36 20.61 19.77
N ALA A 71 -21.93 21.24 18.73
CA ALA A 71 -23.31 21.71 18.77
C ALA A 71 -24.32 20.54 18.85
N LYS A 72 -24.09 19.45 18.10
CA LYS A 72 -24.87 18.20 18.18
C LYS A 72 -24.91 17.64 19.60
N ARG A 73 -23.77 17.57 20.29
CA ARG A 73 -23.72 17.13 21.70
C ARG A 73 -24.51 18.02 22.65
N LEU A 74 -24.60 19.32 22.38
CA LEU A 74 -25.43 20.23 23.19
C LEU A 74 -26.93 20.04 22.97
N LYS A 75 -27.35 19.67 21.74
CA LYS A 75 -28.77 19.37 21.44
C LYS A 75 -29.29 18.23 22.32
N LEU A 76 -28.44 17.28 22.72
CA LEU A 76 -28.83 16.19 23.62
C LEU A 76 -29.35 16.67 24.99
N GLN A 77 -29.10 17.93 25.38
CA GLN A 77 -29.65 18.51 26.61
C GLN A 77 -31.14 18.88 26.47
N SER A 78 -31.67 18.97 25.25
CA SER A 78 -33.09 19.18 25.00
C SER A 78 -33.85 17.89 24.71
N THR A 79 -33.18 16.73 24.73
CA THR A 79 -33.82 15.45 24.42
C THR A 79 -34.66 15.00 25.60
N ASP A 80 -35.95 14.76 25.36
CA ASP A 80 -36.87 14.20 26.35
C ASP A 80 -36.40 12.83 26.84
N THR A 81 -36.69 12.51 28.10
CA THR A 81 -36.28 11.23 28.71
C THR A 81 -36.77 10.01 27.92
N ASN A 82 -37.95 10.10 27.30
CA ASN A 82 -38.51 9.04 26.46
C ASN A 82 -37.77 8.88 25.11
N ALA A 83 -37.11 9.94 24.62
CA ALA A 83 -36.37 9.92 23.36
C ALA A 83 -34.91 9.45 23.55
N ILE A 84 -34.39 9.42 24.78
CA ILE A 84 -33.01 8.99 25.09
C ILE A 84 -32.77 7.54 24.66
N GLU A 85 -33.73 6.64 24.88
CA GLU A 85 -33.59 5.23 24.51
C GLU A 85 -33.48 5.05 22.99
N GLY A 86 -34.27 5.80 22.22
CA GLY A 86 -34.21 5.81 20.76
C GLY A 86 -32.85 6.28 20.24
N GLU A 87 -32.36 7.42 20.75
CA GLU A 87 -31.06 7.97 20.37
C GLU A 87 -29.90 7.02 20.76
N ALA A 88 -29.99 6.40 21.94
CA ALA A 88 -29.00 5.43 22.38
C ALA A 88 -28.95 4.20 21.45
N ASN A 89 -30.11 3.70 21.02
CA ASN A 89 -30.18 2.59 20.09
C ASN A 89 -29.59 2.94 18.72
N GLU A 90 -29.90 4.14 18.20
CA GLU A 90 -29.32 4.64 16.94
C GLU A 90 -27.79 4.73 17.02
N LEU A 91 -27.24 5.28 18.11
CA LEU A 91 -25.79 5.37 18.31
C LEU A 91 -25.12 4.00 18.43
N VAL A 92 -25.78 3.01 19.04
CA VAL A 92 -25.25 1.64 19.13
C VAL A 92 -25.22 0.98 17.76
N GLU A 93 -26.28 1.11 16.96
CA GLU A 93 -26.32 0.57 15.59
C GLU A 93 -25.31 1.27 14.67
N GLU A 94 -25.20 2.60 14.78
CA GLU A 94 -24.17 3.37 14.07
C GLU A 94 -22.76 2.90 14.47
N ALA A 95 -22.50 2.73 15.77
CA ALA A 95 -21.23 2.23 16.27
C ALA A 95 -20.88 0.85 15.69
N LYS A 96 -21.84 -0.08 15.63
CA LYS A 96 -21.65 -1.43 15.05
C LYS A 96 -21.26 -1.35 13.56
N GLY A 97 -21.88 -0.45 12.79
CA GLY A 97 -21.61 -0.30 11.35
C GLY A 97 -20.36 0.53 11.00
N SER A 98 -19.89 1.38 11.93
CA SER A 98 -18.88 2.41 11.65
C SER A 98 -17.44 1.91 11.40
N GLY A 99 -17.11 0.68 11.80
CA GLY A 99 -15.73 0.16 11.73
C GLY A 99 -14.74 0.84 12.68
N LEU A 100 -15.19 1.56 13.72
CA LEU A 100 -14.36 2.33 14.65
C LEU A 100 -13.58 1.48 15.69
N GLY A 101 -13.60 0.15 15.56
CA GLY A 101 -12.80 -0.77 16.38
C GLY A 101 -13.10 -0.66 17.88
N TRP A 102 -12.10 -0.25 18.68
CA TRP A 102 -12.27 -0.17 20.14
C TRP A 102 -13.25 0.91 20.59
N ARG A 103 -13.45 1.98 19.81
CA ARG A 103 -14.39 3.07 20.15
C ARG A 103 -15.83 2.62 20.01
N ALA A 104 -16.15 1.89 18.95
CA ALA A 104 -17.47 1.26 18.79
C ALA A 104 -17.79 0.34 19.97
N ARG A 105 -16.81 -0.48 20.40
CA ARG A 105 -16.95 -1.32 21.60
C ARG A 105 -17.10 -0.52 22.90
N ALA A 106 -16.45 0.64 23.00
CA ALA A 106 -16.59 1.52 24.16
C ALA A 106 -17.97 2.19 24.21
N VAL A 107 -18.51 2.60 23.05
CA VAL A 107 -19.89 3.09 22.92
C VAL A 107 -20.87 1.99 23.32
N GLN A 108 -20.72 0.78 22.75
CA GLN A 108 -21.57 -0.36 23.08
C GLN A 108 -21.53 -0.67 24.58
N ARG A 109 -20.34 -0.85 25.17
CA ARG A 109 -20.21 -1.10 26.62
C ARG A 109 -20.85 -0.02 27.49
N ARG A 110 -20.93 1.22 27.00
CA ARG A 110 -21.48 2.34 27.77
C ARG A 110 -23.01 2.38 27.70
N LEU A 111 -23.59 2.09 26.54
CA LEU A 111 -25.03 2.21 26.29
C LEU A 111 -25.78 0.88 26.42
N THR A 112 -25.10 -0.26 26.30
CA THR A 112 -25.71 -1.60 26.41
C THR A 112 -25.31 -2.32 27.70
N THR A 113 -26.12 -3.28 28.07
CA THR A 113 -25.83 -4.32 29.06
C THR A 113 -25.03 -5.45 28.40
N ASP A 114 -24.53 -6.41 29.17
CA ASP A 114 -23.73 -7.55 28.68
C ASP A 114 -24.51 -8.47 27.73
N ASP A 115 -25.84 -8.46 27.79
CA ASP A 115 -26.74 -9.17 26.87
C ASP A 115 -26.92 -8.45 25.51
N GLY A 116 -26.38 -7.24 25.36
CA GLY A 116 -26.51 -6.40 24.18
C GLY A 116 -27.78 -5.55 24.13
N SER A 117 -28.65 -5.64 25.15
CA SER A 117 -29.82 -4.77 25.32
C SER A 117 -29.40 -3.36 25.76
N ILE A 118 -30.16 -2.34 25.36
CA ILE A 118 -29.96 -0.96 25.84
C ILE A 118 -30.19 -0.91 27.36
N ARG A 119 -29.36 -0.15 28.10
CA ARG A 119 -29.51 -0.03 29.55
C ARG A 119 -30.82 0.69 29.89
N ASN A 120 -31.55 0.18 30.89
CA ASN A 120 -32.83 0.78 31.33
C ASN A 120 -32.68 2.18 31.95
N THR A 121 -31.45 2.60 32.28
CA THR A 121 -31.16 3.91 32.86
C THR A 121 -29.95 4.48 32.14
N ILE A 122 -30.21 5.25 31.09
CA ILE A 122 -29.18 6.00 30.36
C ILE A 122 -29.32 7.46 30.74
N GLU A 123 -28.26 8.00 31.33
CA GLU A 123 -28.19 9.42 31.64
C GLU A 123 -27.66 10.20 30.43
N ILE A 124 -28.08 11.46 30.30
CA ILE A 124 -27.60 12.38 29.24
C ILE A 124 -26.05 12.45 29.17
N PRO A 125 -25.29 12.46 30.28
CA PRO A 125 -23.83 12.45 30.23
C PRO A 125 -23.24 11.19 29.56
N ASP A 126 -23.88 10.03 29.69
CA ASP A 126 -23.42 8.80 29.04
C ASP A 126 -23.64 8.85 27.53
N LEU A 127 -24.79 9.37 27.11
CA LEU A 127 -25.11 9.60 25.71
C LEU A 127 -24.13 10.60 25.09
N GLN A 128 -23.89 11.74 25.76
CA GLN A 128 -22.91 12.74 25.31
C GLN A 128 -21.50 12.16 25.16
N SER A 129 -21.06 11.34 26.11
CA SER A 129 -19.74 10.71 26.05
C SER A 129 -19.64 9.67 24.94
N ALA A 130 -20.71 8.89 24.71
CA ALA A 130 -20.79 7.95 23.60
C ALA A 130 -20.74 8.67 22.24
N THR A 131 -21.53 9.73 22.06
CA THR A 131 -21.51 10.58 20.86
C THR A 131 -20.13 11.24 20.67
N GLU A 132 -19.46 11.68 21.74
CA GLU A 132 -18.11 12.23 21.65
C GLU A 132 -17.10 11.19 21.16
N LEU A 133 -17.14 9.97 21.68
CA LEU A 133 -16.27 8.87 21.24
C LEU A 133 -16.46 8.55 19.76
N LEU A 134 -17.71 8.54 19.31
CA LEU A 134 -18.07 8.23 17.93
C LEU A 134 -17.62 9.36 16.97
N HIS A 135 -17.92 10.63 17.32
CA HIS A 135 -17.46 11.80 16.55
C HIS A 135 -15.93 11.89 16.46
N LYS A 136 -15.20 11.68 17.57
CA LYS A 136 -13.72 11.59 17.56
C LYS A 136 -13.23 10.46 16.66
N GLY A 137 -13.95 9.34 16.64
CA GLY A 137 -13.68 8.23 15.73
C GLY A 137 -13.74 8.64 14.26
N TYR A 138 -14.78 9.36 13.86
CA TYR A 138 -14.90 9.86 12.49
C TYR A 138 -13.83 10.89 12.14
N GLU A 139 -13.55 11.83 13.04
CA GLU A 139 -12.49 12.83 12.86
C GLU A 139 -11.13 12.15 12.62
N ASP A 140 -10.77 11.16 13.43
CA ASP A 140 -9.54 10.38 13.24
C ASP A 140 -9.47 9.66 11.88
N VAL A 141 -10.58 9.05 11.45
CA VAL A 141 -10.65 8.35 10.16
C VAL A 141 -10.47 9.32 9.00
N HIS A 142 -11.10 10.50 9.06
CA HIS A 142 -10.97 11.53 8.04
C HIS A 142 -9.56 12.11 7.97
N LEU A 143 -8.97 12.47 9.11
CA LEU A 143 -7.60 12.96 9.20
C LEU A 143 -6.60 11.91 8.68
N LYS A 144 -6.79 10.63 9.03
CA LYS A 144 -5.98 9.53 8.54
C LYS A 144 -6.09 9.39 7.02
N ARG A 145 -7.31 9.43 6.47
CA ARG A 145 -7.52 9.35 5.02
C ARG A 145 -6.86 10.50 4.28
N ARG A 146 -6.94 11.72 4.81
CA ARG A 146 -6.26 12.91 4.25
C ARG A 146 -4.74 12.77 4.27
N HIS A 147 -4.19 12.22 5.36
CA HIS A 147 -2.76 11.96 5.45
C HIS A 147 -2.31 10.89 4.44
N LEU A 148 -3.05 9.79 4.33
CA LEU A 148 -2.78 8.73 3.34
C LEU A 148 -2.89 9.25 1.90
N GLN A 149 -3.91 10.06 1.60
CA GLN A 149 -4.07 10.67 0.27
C GLN A 149 -2.89 11.58 -0.08
N THR A 150 -2.41 12.35 0.89
CA THR A 150 -1.20 13.18 0.74
C THR A 150 0.04 12.33 0.48
N GLN A 151 0.22 11.21 1.20
CA GLN A 151 1.31 10.27 0.97
C GLN A 151 1.24 9.63 -0.44
N ILE A 152 0.05 9.21 -0.88
CA ILE A 152 -0.17 8.68 -2.24
C ILE A 152 0.20 9.73 -3.28
N ASN A 153 -0.23 10.99 -3.10
CA ASN A 153 0.10 12.07 -4.01
C ASN A 153 1.61 12.31 -4.10
N TYR A 154 2.34 12.29 -2.98
CA TYR A 154 3.79 12.43 -3.00
C TYR A 154 4.49 11.27 -3.71
N LEU A 155 4.03 10.04 -3.48
CA LEU A 155 4.56 8.86 -4.19
C LEU A 155 4.27 8.92 -5.69
N ALA A 156 3.06 9.33 -6.08
CA ALA A 156 2.68 9.48 -7.48
C ALA A 156 3.54 10.54 -8.19
N ILE A 157 3.74 11.71 -7.56
CA ILE A 157 4.60 12.77 -8.09
C ILE A 157 6.06 12.28 -8.16
N GLY A 158 6.55 11.61 -7.12
CA GLY A 158 7.90 11.03 -7.11
C GLY A 158 8.11 10.02 -8.23
N GLY A 159 7.16 9.10 -8.44
CA GLY A 159 7.20 8.14 -9.54
C GLY A 159 7.19 8.82 -10.91
N LEU A 160 6.34 9.83 -11.10
CA LEU A 160 6.29 10.60 -12.35
C LEU A 160 7.61 11.34 -12.61
N ALA A 161 8.25 11.87 -11.56
CA ALA A 161 9.57 12.50 -11.68
C ALA A 161 10.66 11.50 -12.08
N VAL A 162 10.63 10.27 -11.54
CA VAL A 162 11.55 9.19 -11.95
C VAL A 162 11.35 8.82 -13.42
N VAL A 163 10.09 8.66 -13.87
CA VAL A 163 9.79 8.36 -15.28
C VAL A 163 10.24 9.49 -16.20
N LEU A 164 9.99 10.75 -15.82
CA LEU A 164 10.46 11.91 -16.58
C LEU A 164 11.99 11.93 -16.67
N LEU A 165 12.68 11.64 -15.57
CA LEU A 165 14.13 11.53 -15.54
C LEU A 165 14.65 10.43 -16.47
N MET A 166 13.98 9.27 -16.50
CA MET A 166 14.31 8.20 -17.44
C MET A 166 14.16 8.63 -18.90
N ILE A 167 13.09 9.36 -19.24
CA ILE A 167 12.89 9.90 -20.58
C ILE A 167 14.00 10.89 -20.95
N ILE A 168 14.38 11.79 -20.04
CA ILE A 168 15.46 12.77 -20.27
C ILE A 168 16.80 12.05 -20.49
N VAL A 169 17.13 11.07 -19.65
CA VAL A 169 18.35 10.26 -19.78
C VAL A 169 18.36 9.51 -21.12
N SER A 170 17.21 8.96 -21.53
CA SER A 170 17.06 8.27 -22.81
C SER A 170 17.28 9.20 -24.01
N ILE A 171 16.65 10.39 -24.02
CA ILE A 171 16.82 11.39 -25.08
C ILE A 171 18.28 11.86 -25.14
N PHE A 172 18.90 12.16 -24.00
CA PHE A 172 20.30 12.60 -23.95
C PHE A 172 21.26 11.51 -24.46
N SER A 173 20.98 10.24 -24.17
CA SER A 173 21.76 9.10 -24.66
C SER A 173 21.67 8.94 -26.19
N ILE A 174 20.57 9.37 -26.82
CA ILE A 174 20.40 9.35 -28.29
C ILE A 174 21.09 10.57 -28.94
N GLY A 175 21.02 11.74 -28.30
CA GLY A 175 21.43 13.02 -28.90
C GLY A 175 22.93 13.34 -28.81
N VAL A 176 23.68 12.73 -27.89
CA VAL A 176 25.13 12.94 -27.80
C VAL A 176 25.84 12.04 -28.82
N ALA A 177 26.03 12.58 -30.03
CA ALA A 177 26.81 11.95 -31.08
C ALA A 177 28.21 11.57 -30.55
N GLY A 178 28.46 10.28 -30.38
CA GLY A 178 29.74 9.73 -29.92
C GLY A 178 29.70 8.97 -28.60
N LEU A 179 28.59 8.98 -27.85
CA LEU A 179 28.39 8.02 -26.77
C LEU A 179 27.71 6.77 -27.34
N PRO A 180 28.29 5.57 -27.20
CA PRO A 180 27.60 4.34 -27.57
C PRO A 180 26.30 4.26 -26.77
N SER A 181 25.19 3.96 -27.45
CA SER A 181 23.93 3.66 -26.75
C SER A 181 24.24 2.62 -25.67
N PRO A 182 23.71 2.75 -24.44
CA PRO A 182 23.90 1.73 -23.41
C PRO A 182 23.36 0.35 -23.83
N PHE A 183 22.60 0.30 -24.93
CA PHE A 183 22.11 -0.92 -25.56
C PHE A 183 22.82 -1.24 -26.88
N ALA A 184 23.75 -0.41 -27.37
CA ALA A 184 24.44 -0.62 -28.64
C ALA A 184 25.11 -1.99 -28.68
N ASP A 185 25.83 -2.34 -27.61
CA ASP A 185 26.54 -3.62 -27.50
C ASP A 185 25.57 -4.81 -27.43
N VAL A 186 24.41 -4.63 -26.77
CA VAL A 186 23.35 -5.65 -26.69
C VAL A 186 22.69 -5.87 -28.06
N THR A 187 22.44 -4.79 -28.81
CA THR A 187 21.88 -4.89 -30.16
C THR A 187 22.87 -5.42 -31.19
N ALA A 188 24.16 -5.13 -31.04
CA ALA A 188 25.20 -5.62 -31.94
C ALA A 188 25.42 -7.14 -31.77
N ALA A 189 25.42 -7.63 -30.52
CA ALA A 189 25.49 -9.07 -30.24
C ALA A 189 24.31 -9.85 -30.85
N ALA A 190 23.10 -9.31 -30.77
CA ALA A 190 21.90 -9.94 -31.36
C ALA A 190 21.91 -9.94 -32.90
N ALA A 191 22.62 -9.02 -33.56
CA ALA A 191 22.68 -8.94 -35.01
C ALA A 191 23.78 -9.82 -35.64
N GLY A 192 24.84 -10.15 -34.87
CA GLY A 192 25.99 -10.92 -35.36
C GLY A 192 25.71 -12.41 -35.61
N ASP A 193 24.73 -12.99 -34.92
CA ASP A 193 24.46 -14.44 -34.97
C ASP A 193 23.50 -14.85 -36.10
N ALA A 194 23.00 -13.89 -36.88
CA ALA A 194 22.02 -14.15 -37.94
C ALA A 194 22.63 -14.38 -39.34
N VAL A 195 23.96 -14.31 -39.51
CA VAL A 195 24.58 -14.19 -40.85
C VAL A 195 25.32 -15.44 -41.36
N ASP A 196 25.62 -16.46 -40.55
CA ASP A 196 26.37 -17.64 -41.03
C ASP A 196 25.58 -18.96 -40.98
N GLY A 197 24.34 -18.92 -41.49
CA GLY A 197 23.42 -20.05 -41.57
C GLY A 197 22.97 -20.36 -42.99
N GLY A 198 23.90 -20.45 -43.94
CA GLY A 198 23.66 -20.99 -45.28
C GLY A 198 23.40 -22.49 -45.25
N GLY A 199 22.27 -22.91 -44.66
CA GLY A 199 21.82 -24.29 -44.61
C GLY A 199 20.32 -24.35 -44.79
N ALA A 200 19.88 -24.60 -46.02
CA ALA A 200 18.48 -24.85 -46.37
C ALA A 200 17.99 -26.17 -45.74
N GLY A 201 17.76 -26.17 -44.44
CA GLY A 201 17.06 -27.21 -43.71
C GLY A 201 15.61 -26.79 -43.51
N ASN A 202 14.70 -27.39 -44.25
CA ASN A 202 13.25 -27.19 -44.13
C ASN A 202 12.77 -27.72 -42.76
N VAL A 203 12.83 -26.90 -41.72
CA VAL A 203 12.30 -27.27 -40.40
C VAL A 203 10.80 -26.96 -40.40
N THR A 204 10.02 -28.01 -40.67
CA THR A 204 8.55 -27.97 -40.52
C THR A 204 8.23 -27.79 -39.04
N ALA A 205 7.86 -26.58 -38.64
CA ALA A 205 7.42 -26.28 -37.29
C ALA A 205 6.12 -27.05 -37.00
N THR A 206 6.19 -28.00 -36.08
CA THR A 206 5.00 -28.64 -35.49
C THR A 206 4.41 -27.68 -34.45
N PRO A 207 3.14 -27.27 -34.55
CA PRO A 207 2.53 -26.39 -33.56
C PRO A 207 2.35 -27.12 -32.23
N THR A 208 3.13 -26.73 -31.23
CA THR A 208 2.91 -27.14 -29.83
C THR A 208 1.66 -26.46 -29.31
N ALA A 209 0.69 -27.28 -28.87
CA ALA A 209 -0.61 -26.84 -28.37
C ALA A 209 -0.47 -25.94 -27.13
N THR A 210 -1.15 -24.80 -27.16
CA THR A 210 -1.36 -23.87 -26.04
C THR A 210 -2.25 -24.53 -24.97
N PRO A 211 -1.79 -24.77 -23.74
CA PRO A 211 -2.72 -25.06 -22.65
C PRO A 211 -3.45 -23.77 -22.26
N SER A 212 -4.77 -23.82 -22.31
CA SER A 212 -5.67 -22.76 -21.84
C SER A 212 -5.95 -22.95 -20.35
N PRO A 213 -5.57 -22.03 -19.44
CA PRO A 213 -6.07 -22.07 -18.09
C PRO A 213 -7.40 -21.31 -18.02
N THR A 214 -8.51 -22.05 -18.04
CA THR A 214 -9.79 -21.59 -17.50
C THR A 214 -9.89 -22.07 -16.06
N SER A 215 -9.82 -21.13 -15.11
CA SER A 215 -10.30 -21.39 -13.75
C SER A 215 -11.03 -20.15 -13.22
N THR A 216 -12.36 -20.24 -13.24
CA THR A 216 -13.30 -19.37 -12.54
C THR A 216 -13.18 -19.62 -11.03
N PRO A 217 -13.09 -18.60 -10.15
CA PRO A 217 -13.21 -18.82 -8.73
C PRO A 217 -14.69 -18.96 -8.35
N GLN A 218 -15.07 -20.15 -7.91
CA GLN A 218 -16.34 -20.42 -7.24
C GLN A 218 -16.17 -20.12 -5.74
N SER A 219 -16.91 -19.12 -5.25
CA SER A 219 -17.03 -18.78 -3.84
C SER A 219 -17.99 -19.75 -3.14
N GLY A 220 -17.50 -20.45 -2.11
CA GLY A 220 -18.28 -21.31 -1.22
C GLY A 220 -17.56 -21.51 0.13
N PRO A 221 -18.29 -21.65 1.25
CA PRO A 221 -17.82 -21.25 2.58
C PRO A 221 -16.91 -22.27 3.27
N THR A 222 -15.94 -21.74 4.01
CA THR A 222 -14.92 -22.46 4.77
C THR A 222 -15.53 -23.15 6.00
N GLY A 223 -15.60 -24.48 5.96
CA GLY A 223 -15.72 -25.34 7.13
C GLY A 223 -14.35 -25.88 7.53
N ASN A 224 -14.03 -25.78 8.83
CA ASN A 224 -12.85 -26.32 9.47
C ASN A 224 -12.76 -27.86 9.31
N ALA A 225 -11.65 -28.37 8.77
CA ALA A 225 -11.22 -29.73 9.02
C ALA A 225 -9.70 -29.86 8.91
N THR A 226 -9.10 -30.17 10.06
CA THR A 226 -7.72 -30.62 10.26
C THR A 226 -7.48 -31.96 9.56
N ALA A 227 -6.47 -32.06 8.69
CA ALA A 227 -5.90 -33.34 8.31
C ALA A 227 -4.41 -33.22 8.00
N ASN A 228 -3.65 -33.95 8.81
CA ASN A 228 -2.22 -34.16 8.81
C ASN A 228 -1.87 -35.22 7.74
N ALA A 229 -0.97 -34.92 6.80
CA ALA A 229 -0.28 -35.94 6.00
C ALA A 229 1.00 -35.39 5.37
N THR A 230 2.13 -35.87 5.89
CA THR A 230 3.47 -35.77 5.29
C THR A 230 3.64 -36.84 4.21
N PRO A 231 4.04 -36.50 2.97
CA PRO A 231 4.71 -37.45 2.11
C PRO A 231 6.22 -37.22 2.06
N SER A 232 6.95 -38.29 2.38
CA SER A 232 8.38 -38.46 2.17
C SER A 232 8.62 -39.01 0.76
N PRO A 233 9.55 -38.46 -0.04
CA PRO A 233 10.05 -39.16 -1.22
C PRO A 233 11.43 -39.79 -0.97
N THR A 234 11.48 -41.11 -1.15
CA THR A 234 12.67 -41.94 -1.37
C THR A 234 13.26 -41.69 -2.77
N PRO A 235 14.57 -41.48 -2.93
CA PRO A 235 15.22 -41.58 -4.24
C PRO A 235 15.94 -42.94 -4.40
N THR A 236 15.64 -43.65 -5.51
CA THR A 236 16.31 -44.90 -5.92
C THR A 236 16.81 -44.78 -7.36
N GLY A 237 18.12 -45.00 -7.54
CA GLY A 237 18.80 -45.40 -8.79
C GLY A 237 18.98 -44.30 -9.85
N SER A 238 19.98 -44.31 -10.74
CA SER A 238 21.16 -45.15 -11.01
C SER A 238 22.00 -44.36 -12.06
N PRO A 239 23.34 -44.41 -12.07
CA PRO A 239 24.14 -43.58 -12.97
C PRO A 239 24.31 -44.19 -14.37
N PRO A 240 24.29 -43.42 -15.47
CA PRO A 240 24.81 -43.88 -16.75
C PRO A 240 26.18 -43.27 -17.10
N ALA A 241 27.11 -44.18 -17.39
CA ALA A 241 28.20 -44.14 -18.36
C ALA A 241 29.03 -42.84 -18.54
N THR A 242 30.26 -42.91 -18.06
CA THR A 242 31.43 -42.14 -18.52
C THR A 242 31.67 -42.37 -20.01
N SER A 243 31.48 -41.34 -20.84
CA SER A 243 31.99 -41.27 -22.20
C SER A 243 33.15 -40.27 -22.27
N THR A 244 34.35 -40.81 -22.46
CA THR A 244 35.60 -40.12 -22.75
C THR A 244 35.55 -39.48 -24.14
N PRO A 245 35.80 -38.16 -24.30
CA PRO A 245 36.16 -37.60 -25.59
C PRO A 245 37.67 -37.57 -25.75
N SER A 246 38.09 -38.17 -26.86
CA SER A 246 39.42 -38.18 -27.45
C SER A 246 40.07 -36.79 -27.47
N GLN A 247 41.26 -36.68 -26.89
CA GLN A 247 42.18 -35.57 -27.13
C GLN A 247 42.61 -35.63 -28.60
N ASN A 248 42.26 -34.60 -29.37
CA ASN A 248 42.84 -34.36 -30.68
C ASN A 248 43.67 -33.09 -30.57
N GLU A 249 44.95 -33.27 -30.26
CA GLU A 249 45.98 -32.25 -30.34
C GLU A 249 46.24 -31.92 -31.81
N THR A 250 45.88 -30.72 -32.27
CA THR A 250 46.61 -30.07 -33.37
C THR A 250 46.39 -28.57 -33.39
N ALA A 251 47.49 -27.86 -33.69
CA ALA A 251 47.60 -26.47 -34.13
C ALA A 251 47.84 -25.41 -33.03
N SER A 252 49.13 -25.25 -32.75
CA SER A 252 49.75 -24.03 -32.23
C SER A 252 49.41 -22.82 -33.12
N GLY A 253 48.43 -22.03 -32.68
CA GLY A 253 48.25 -20.65 -33.16
C GLY A 253 49.20 -19.70 -32.44
N PRO A 254 49.61 -18.58 -33.06
CA PRO A 254 50.47 -17.58 -32.44
C PRO A 254 49.78 -16.98 -31.20
N PRO A 255 50.55 -16.52 -30.19
CA PRO A 255 50.00 -15.85 -29.03
C PRO A 255 49.31 -14.57 -29.48
N GLY A 256 47.98 -14.62 -29.59
CA GLY A 256 47.16 -13.42 -29.76
C GLY A 256 47.31 -12.59 -28.50
N ASP A 257 47.67 -11.32 -28.66
CA ASP A 257 47.63 -10.34 -27.59
C ASP A 257 46.17 -10.14 -27.15
N ASP A 258 45.70 -11.03 -26.26
CA ASP A 258 44.45 -10.92 -25.52
C ASP A 258 44.57 -9.75 -24.55
N SER A 259 44.58 -8.55 -25.13
CA SER A 259 44.47 -7.28 -24.44
C SER A 259 43.09 -7.22 -23.83
N GLY A 260 42.96 -7.84 -22.65
CA GLY A 260 41.75 -7.96 -21.85
C GLY A 260 41.09 -6.59 -21.70
N SER A 261 40.17 -6.30 -22.62
CA SER A 261 39.29 -5.16 -22.56
C SER A 261 38.39 -5.41 -21.38
N SER A 262 38.80 -4.87 -20.22
CA SER A 262 38.02 -4.92 -19.00
C SER A 262 36.63 -4.41 -19.32
N GLN A 263 35.67 -5.34 -19.41
CA GLN A 263 34.30 -5.11 -19.83
C GLN A 263 33.58 -4.36 -18.70
N ARG A 264 33.90 -3.07 -18.57
CA ARG A 264 33.27 -2.19 -17.62
C ARG A 264 31.87 -1.90 -18.13
N ALA A 265 30.86 -2.19 -17.31
CA ALA A 265 29.49 -1.83 -17.62
C ALA A 265 29.42 -0.32 -17.95
N PRO A 266 28.77 0.06 -19.06
CA PRO A 266 28.66 1.46 -19.44
C PRO A 266 27.94 2.23 -18.33
N ALA A 267 28.49 3.38 -17.92
CA ALA A 267 27.96 4.15 -16.79
C ALA A 267 26.46 4.49 -16.93
N GLY A 268 25.97 4.66 -18.17
CA GLY A 268 24.55 4.85 -18.45
C GLY A 268 23.67 3.66 -18.03
N PHE A 269 24.16 2.43 -18.16
CA PHE A 269 23.41 1.23 -17.78
C PHE A 269 23.21 1.11 -16.27
N LEU A 270 24.23 1.45 -15.47
CA LEU A 270 24.11 1.53 -14.01
C LEU A 270 23.05 2.55 -13.58
N LEU A 271 22.96 3.68 -14.28
CA LEU A 271 21.93 4.67 -14.02
C LEU A 271 20.53 4.12 -14.30
N TYR A 272 20.34 3.34 -15.38
CA TYR A 272 19.06 2.67 -15.65
C TYR A 272 18.68 1.69 -14.54
N ILE A 273 19.63 0.86 -14.07
CA ILE A 273 19.40 -0.09 -12.96
C ILE A 273 18.90 0.65 -11.72
N VAL A 274 19.57 1.75 -11.34
CA VAL A 274 19.15 2.59 -10.20
C VAL A 274 17.73 3.13 -10.39
N LEU A 275 17.42 3.69 -11.56
CA LEU A 275 16.11 4.28 -11.85
C LEU A 275 14.99 3.22 -11.84
N PHE A 276 15.23 2.03 -12.38
CA PHE A 276 14.27 0.92 -12.33
C PHE A 276 14.07 0.38 -10.90
N GLY A 277 15.12 0.34 -10.08
CA GLY A 277 15.02 0.05 -8.65
C GLY A 277 14.16 1.07 -7.90
N MET A 278 14.36 2.36 -8.15
CA MET A 278 13.52 3.42 -7.60
C MET A 278 12.05 3.28 -8.04
N LEU A 279 11.82 2.94 -9.32
CA LEU A 279 10.48 2.75 -9.87
C LEU A 279 9.74 1.58 -9.20
N GLY A 280 10.43 0.45 -9.02
CA GLY A 280 9.90 -0.71 -8.29
C GLY A 280 9.48 -0.35 -6.86
N ALA A 281 10.32 0.41 -6.14
CA ALA A 281 10.02 0.88 -4.80
C ALA A 281 8.82 1.84 -4.72
N VAL A 282 8.64 2.73 -5.72
CA VAL A 282 7.48 3.63 -5.77
C VAL A 282 6.18 2.86 -5.99
N LEU A 283 6.15 1.93 -6.95
CA LEU A 283 4.95 1.12 -7.23
C LEU A 283 4.58 0.26 -6.03
N PHE A 284 5.57 -0.33 -5.36
CA PHE A 284 5.36 -1.03 -4.12
C PHE A 284 4.78 -0.10 -3.03
N GLY A 285 5.35 1.09 -2.87
CA GLY A 285 4.87 2.10 -1.92
C GLY A 285 3.39 2.44 -2.08
N ILE A 286 2.93 2.60 -3.33
CA ILE A 286 1.52 2.86 -3.66
C ILE A 286 0.64 1.67 -3.26
N ARG A 287 1.02 0.44 -3.63
CA ARG A 287 0.29 -0.79 -3.26
C ARG A 287 0.22 -1.00 -1.74
N SER A 288 1.33 -0.74 -1.05
CA SER A 288 1.43 -0.86 0.41
C SER A 288 0.41 0.03 1.12
N ILE A 289 0.21 1.26 0.66
CA ILE A 289 -0.73 2.18 1.30
C ILE A 289 -2.16 1.65 1.19
N LYS A 290 -2.51 1.01 0.07
CA LYS A 290 -3.84 0.41 -0.13
C LYS A 290 -4.12 -0.73 0.85
N ASN A 291 -3.10 -1.49 1.25
CA ASN A 291 -3.25 -2.68 2.09
C ASN A 291 -3.07 -2.43 3.59
N ARG A 292 -2.66 -1.22 4.02
CA ARG A 292 -2.56 -0.91 5.45
C ARG A 292 -3.95 -0.72 6.04
N SER A 293 -4.48 -1.80 6.63
CA SER A 293 -5.64 -1.75 7.52
C SER A 293 -5.41 -0.67 8.57
N THR A 294 -6.46 0.10 8.82
CA THR A 294 -6.45 1.37 9.55
C THR A 294 -6.20 1.22 11.06
N SER A 295 -5.31 0.31 11.49
CA SER A 295 -4.91 0.20 12.91
C SER A 295 -4.37 1.55 13.42
N THR A 296 -4.96 2.00 14.52
CA THR A 296 -4.99 3.41 14.99
C THR A 296 -3.77 3.81 15.81
N THR A 297 -2.72 3.00 15.83
CA THR A 297 -1.61 3.19 16.77
C THR A 297 -0.31 3.30 15.99
N THR A 298 0.10 4.50 15.57
CA THR A 298 1.48 4.69 15.09
C THR A 298 1.98 6.14 15.22
N PRO A 299 3.26 6.35 15.59
CA PRO A 299 3.79 7.64 16.05
C PRO A 299 4.02 8.64 14.91
N GLN A 300 3.72 9.92 15.17
CA GLN A 300 3.65 11.02 14.20
C GLN A 300 4.99 11.66 13.77
N TYR A 301 6.14 11.02 13.99
CA TYR A 301 7.42 11.76 13.93
C TYR A 301 8.18 11.74 12.59
N LEU A 302 7.82 10.89 11.63
CA LEU A 302 8.43 10.93 10.30
C LEU A 302 7.48 11.61 9.31
N SER A 303 7.88 12.78 8.82
CA SER A 303 7.15 13.46 7.75
C SER A 303 6.99 12.50 6.57
N GLY A 304 5.77 12.35 6.04
CA GLY A 304 5.49 11.38 4.96
C GLY A 304 6.41 11.53 3.73
N ARG A 305 6.96 12.73 3.53
CA ARG A 305 7.98 13.02 2.52
C ARG A 305 9.31 12.29 2.76
N GLN A 306 9.79 12.25 4.00
CA GLN A 306 11.03 11.52 4.34
C GLN A 306 10.87 10.02 4.14
N ALA A 307 9.73 9.45 4.55
CA ALA A 307 9.46 8.03 4.34
C ALA A 307 9.42 7.64 2.85
N ALA A 308 8.85 8.50 1.99
CA ALA A 308 8.87 8.27 0.54
C ALA A 308 10.30 8.35 -0.04
N LEU A 309 11.10 9.31 0.42
CA LEU A 309 12.48 9.49 -0.05
C LEU A 309 13.37 8.32 0.35
N ILE A 310 13.30 7.89 1.61
CA ILE A 310 14.04 6.74 2.12
C ILE A 310 13.74 5.50 1.29
N ARG A 311 12.47 5.23 0.96
CA ARG A 311 12.08 4.07 0.12
C ARG A 311 12.72 4.11 -1.26
N MET A 312 12.76 5.27 -1.91
CA MET A 312 13.42 5.39 -3.21
C MET A 312 14.92 5.08 -3.12
N ILE A 313 15.59 5.60 -2.09
CA ILE A 313 17.02 5.33 -1.86
C ILE A 313 17.26 3.85 -1.60
N VAL A 314 16.45 3.22 -0.74
CA VAL A 314 16.58 1.79 -0.43
C VAL A 314 16.35 0.93 -1.67
N GLY A 315 15.33 1.24 -2.48
CA GLY A 315 15.08 0.55 -3.75
C GLY A 315 16.24 0.67 -4.75
N ALA A 316 16.85 1.86 -4.84
CA ALA A 316 18.05 2.08 -5.66
C ALA A 316 19.25 1.26 -5.20
N ILE A 317 19.52 1.26 -3.88
CA ILE A 317 20.64 0.50 -3.29
C ILE A 317 20.41 -1.00 -3.47
N SER A 318 19.18 -1.49 -3.27
CA SER A 318 18.82 -2.89 -3.47
C SER A 318 19.04 -3.34 -4.92
N ALA A 319 18.60 -2.53 -5.89
CA ALA A 319 18.84 -2.81 -7.31
C ALA A 319 20.34 -2.88 -7.66
N LEU A 320 21.15 -1.96 -7.14
CA LEU A 320 22.60 -2.01 -7.32
C LEU A 320 23.23 -3.25 -6.68
N ALA A 321 22.81 -3.60 -5.46
CA ALA A 321 23.31 -4.79 -4.79
C ALA A 321 23.02 -6.05 -5.60
N VAL A 322 21.77 -6.27 -6.02
CA VAL A 322 21.38 -7.42 -6.86
C VAL A 322 22.18 -7.44 -8.16
N PHE A 323 22.36 -6.30 -8.82
CA PHE A 323 23.18 -6.21 -10.02
C PHE A 323 24.62 -6.69 -9.78
N PHE A 324 25.27 -6.23 -8.70
CA PHE A 324 26.64 -6.66 -8.38
C PHE A 324 26.73 -8.14 -7.97
N PHE A 325 25.71 -8.71 -7.33
CA PHE A 325 25.65 -10.14 -7.00
C PHE A 325 25.53 -11.03 -8.25
N VAL A 326 24.79 -10.57 -9.26
CA VAL A 326 24.74 -11.29 -10.54
C VAL A 326 26.08 -11.15 -11.26
N LEU A 327 26.67 -9.95 -11.29
CA LEU A 327 27.97 -9.72 -11.92
C LEU A 327 29.12 -10.50 -11.26
N SER A 328 29.04 -10.75 -9.96
CA SER A 328 30.06 -11.54 -9.25
C SER A 328 29.98 -13.05 -9.52
N GLY A 329 28.95 -13.52 -10.23
CA GLY A 329 28.68 -14.94 -10.43
C GLY A 329 28.18 -15.65 -9.17
N PHE A 330 27.82 -14.91 -8.11
CA PHE A 330 27.28 -15.51 -6.89
C PHE A 330 25.87 -16.05 -7.08
N LEU A 331 25.08 -15.40 -7.95
CA LEU A 331 23.75 -15.84 -8.35
C LEU A 331 23.83 -16.47 -9.75
N ASP A 332 23.93 -17.80 -9.78
CA ASP A 332 23.81 -18.57 -11.03
C ASP A 332 22.33 -18.67 -11.41
N ILE A 333 21.83 -17.63 -12.08
CA ILE A 333 20.45 -17.55 -12.57
C ILE A 333 20.44 -18.09 -14.00
N SER A 334 20.48 -19.41 -14.13
CA SER A 334 20.28 -20.12 -15.40
C SER A 334 18.80 -20.11 -15.80
N VAL A 335 18.24 -18.90 -15.96
CA VAL A 335 16.93 -18.69 -16.57
C VAL A 335 17.21 -18.65 -18.06
N GLY A 336 16.97 -19.77 -18.77
CA GLY A 336 17.32 -20.06 -20.18
C GLY A 336 16.98 -19.00 -21.24
N VAL A 337 17.57 -17.82 -21.04
CA VAL A 337 17.58 -16.59 -21.80
C VAL A 337 19.07 -16.27 -21.81
N ASP A 338 19.65 -16.09 -22.99
CA ASP A 338 21.09 -15.92 -23.15
C ASP A 338 21.67 -14.98 -22.07
N ASP A 339 22.67 -15.48 -21.31
CA ASP A 339 23.16 -15.01 -19.99
C ASP A 339 23.62 -13.53 -19.91
N SER A 340 23.43 -12.76 -20.97
CA SER A 340 23.93 -11.39 -21.14
C SER A 340 22.88 -10.42 -21.68
N SER A 341 21.58 -10.76 -21.64
CA SER A 341 20.54 -9.83 -22.08
C SER A 341 20.36 -8.67 -21.08
N GLY A 342 20.72 -7.45 -21.50
CA GLY A 342 20.50 -6.20 -20.74
C GLY A 342 19.09 -6.05 -20.11
N PRO A 343 18.00 -6.50 -20.76
CA PRO A 343 16.66 -6.51 -20.18
C PRO A 343 16.54 -7.31 -18.88
N LEU A 344 17.23 -8.45 -18.73
CA LEU A 344 17.17 -9.29 -17.53
C LEU A 344 17.62 -8.50 -16.30
N TYR A 345 18.75 -7.80 -16.40
CA TYR A 345 19.27 -6.96 -15.32
C TYR A 345 18.32 -5.82 -14.94
N ILE A 346 17.65 -5.22 -15.92
CA ILE A 346 16.65 -4.18 -15.68
C ILE A 346 15.43 -4.74 -14.93
N THR A 347 14.94 -5.91 -15.34
CA THR A 347 13.85 -6.61 -14.65
C THR A 347 14.25 -7.00 -13.23
N LEU A 348 15.45 -7.53 -13.04
CA LEU A 348 15.99 -7.87 -11.71
C LEU A 348 16.12 -6.63 -10.83
N ALA A 349 16.61 -5.50 -11.37
CA ALA A 349 16.69 -4.23 -10.66
C ALA A 349 15.32 -3.74 -10.20
N PHE A 350 14.32 -3.83 -11.07
CA PHE A 350 12.93 -3.48 -10.73
C PHE A 350 12.37 -4.38 -9.62
N VAL A 351 12.54 -5.70 -9.75
CA VAL A 351 12.07 -6.68 -8.75
C VAL A 351 12.80 -6.48 -7.42
N ALA A 352 14.10 -6.22 -7.44
CA ALA A 352 14.90 -5.90 -6.26
C ALA A 352 14.33 -4.68 -5.52
N GLY A 353 14.09 -3.58 -6.25
CA GLY A 353 13.45 -2.38 -5.70
C GLY A 353 12.04 -2.62 -5.16
N TYR A 354 11.30 -3.59 -5.71
CA TYR A 354 9.98 -3.99 -5.23
C TYR A 354 10.04 -4.87 -3.96
N SER A 355 11.13 -5.60 -3.75
CA SER A 355 11.25 -6.70 -2.76
C SER A 355 11.43 -6.28 -1.29
N GLU A 356 11.73 -5.00 -1.01
CA GLU A 356 12.02 -4.46 0.35
C GLU A 356 11.08 -4.99 1.45
N ARG A 357 9.80 -5.16 1.13
CA ARG A 357 8.80 -5.65 2.08
C ARG A 357 8.49 -7.13 2.04
N LEU A 358 8.80 -7.83 0.96
CA LEU A 358 8.70 -9.30 1.01
C LEU A 358 9.61 -9.82 2.13
N VAL A 359 10.77 -9.19 2.31
CA VAL A 359 11.68 -9.50 3.42
C VAL A 359 11.04 -9.16 4.77
N HIS A 360 10.51 -7.94 4.95
CA HIS A 360 9.89 -7.55 6.23
C HIS A 360 8.65 -8.39 6.58
N ASP A 361 7.76 -8.62 5.63
CA ASP A 361 6.54 -9.40 5.83
C ASP A 361 6.91 -10.87 6.13
N THR A 362 7.95 -11.42 5.48
CA THR A 362 8.46 -12.76 5.78
C THR A 362 9.10 -12.83 7.17
N VAL A 363 9.88 -11.82 7.56
CA VAL A 363 10.49 -11.77 8.91
C VAL A 363 9.42 -11.65 10.00
N GLU A 364 8.40 -10.82 9.79
CA GLU A 364 7.27 -10.70 10.72
C GLU A 364 6.48 -12.02 10.82
N PHE A 365 6.23 -12.67 9.68
CA PHE A 365 5.57 -13.97 9.62
C PHE A 365 6.37 -15.08 10.33
N VAL A 366 7.70 -15.16 10.11
CA VAL A 366 8.56 -16.14 10.79
C VAL A 366 8.66 -15.83 12.28
N SER A 367 8.75 -14.56 12.67
CA SER A 367 8.82 -14.15 14.08
C SER A 367 7.53 -14.43 14.86
N SER A 368 6.36 -14.32 14.22
CA SER A 368 5.07 -14.61 14.84
C SER A 368 4.80 -16.11 14.96
N THR A 369 5.40 -16.93 14.09
CA THR A 369 5.30 -18.40 14.15
C THR A 369 6.26 -19.00 15.19
N ALA A 370 7.35 -18.30 15.53
CA ALA A 370 8.40 -18.80 16.42
C ALA A 370 8.10 -18.69 17.93
N VAL A 371 6.89 -18.27 18.33
CA VAL A 371 6.46 -18.32 19.73
C VAL A 371 5.72 -19.64 19.94
N PRO A 372 6.39 -20.71 20.41
CA PRO A 372 5.68 -21.92 20.80
C PRO A 372 4.73 -21.53 21.94
N GLU A 373 3.44 -21.81 21.76
CA GLU A 373 2.52 -21.82 22.88
C GLU A 373 3.01 -22.92 23.83
N THR A 374 3.85 -22.53 24.80
CA THR A 374 3.94 -23.22 26.08
C THR A 374 2.55 -23.16 26.65
N SER A 375 1.78 -24.17 26.26
CA SER A 375 0.58 -24.63 26.93
C SER A 375 1.01 -24.97 28.35
N GLU A 376 0.99 -23.94 29.18
CA GLU A 376 1.06 -24.05 30.62
C GLU A 376 -0.22 -24.78 31.06
N ASN A 377 -0.15 -26.10 30.91
CA ASN A 377 -1.07 -27.07 31.46
C ASN A 377 -0.81 -27.09 32.97
N GLY A 378 -1.16 -26.00 33.65
CA GLY A 378 -1.17 -25.86 35.09
C GLY A 378 -2.56 -26.16 35.62
N GLY A 379 -2.88 -27.44 35.74
CA GLY A 379 -3.99 -27.87 36.60
C GLY A 379 -3.59 -27.75 38.06
N ALA A 380 -4.41 -27.03 38.84
CA ALA A 380 -4.87 -27.39 40.19
C ALA A 380 -5.88 -26.33 40.67
#